data_AF-A0A1Y6CZX1-F1
#
_entry.id   AF-A0A1Y6CZX1-F1
#
_cell.length_a   1.000
_cell.length_b   1.000
_cell.length_c   1.000
_cell.angle_alpha   90.00
_cell.angle_beta   90.00
_cell.angle_gamma   90.00
#
_symmetry.space_group_name_H-M   'P 1'
#
loop_
_entity.id
_entity.type
_entity.pdbx_description
1 polymer ?
#
loop_
_entity_poly.entity_id
_entity_poly.type
_entity_poly.pdbx_seq_one_letter_code
_entity_poly.pdbx_strand_id
1 'polypeptide(L)'
;MSGLRLAYAPADRLPFAGAGEALLGVIGYGVWPGGLEPSALPRADIPLQALGGPAFLEAWYAPGPVEYGEVGGIRYALNGELLFGRVRVDAAEPDAAAQGAYRRIVALARALGYPTLVRMWNYLPDINREQFGLERYRRFCVGRYQAFAEAGSALGEDLPAASAIGSGRDDLWVVFLAGKGGATQIENPRQISAYRYPPVYGPRSPSFSRAMVFGRTLFISGTASIVGHKTVHPGDLLGQCRTTLANLRAILARAGADDLARLGDAATWKVYLRHPGDYGAVRDALVDALHPASPVLYLAGDICRGDLLVEIEGVVRLR
;
A
#
# COMPACT_ATOMS: atom_id res chain seq x y z
N MET A 1 -20.56 -5.06 5.62
CA MET A 1 -20.00 -5.86 4.51
C MET A 1 -19.58 -5.01 3.30
N SER A 2 -18.36 -4.48 3.18
CA SER A 2 -17.58 -3.68 4.11
C SER A 2 -17.74 -2.22 3.65
N GLY A 3 -18.37 -1.37 4.47
CA GLY A 3 -18.58 0.06 4.18
C GLY A 3 -17.32 0.89 4.38
N LEU A 4 -16.14 0.32 4.09
CA LEU A 4 -14.86 0.97 4.28
C LEU A 4 -14.77 2.16 3.34
N ARG A 5 -14.65 3.35 3.91
CA ARG A 5 -14.51 4.59 3.15
C ARG A 5 -13.10 5.12 3.33
N LEU A 6 -12.44 5.37 2.20
CA LEU A 6 -11.18 6.07 2.15
C LEU A 6 -11.43 7.52 1.72
N ALA A 7 -10.79 8.48 2.38
CA ALA A 7 -10.84 9.88 2.00
C ALA A 7 -9.45 10.51 2.03
N TYR A 8 -9.15 11.31 1.00
CA TYR A 8 -8.01 12.21 1.00
C TYR A 8 -8.43 13.63 1.40
N ALA A 9 -7.63 14.28 2.23
CA ALA A 9 -7.80 15.69 2.56
C ALA A 9 -6.45 16.39 2.77
N PRO A 10 -6.39 17.73 2.62
CA PRO A 10 -5.25 18.50 3.08
C PRO A 10 -4.98 18.26 4.57
N ALA A 11 -3.71 18.37 4.95
CA ALA A 11 -3.24 18.02 6.29
C ALA A 11 -3.50 19.07 7.38
N ASP A 12 -4.47 19.96 7.19
CA ASP A 12 -4.96 20.88 8.21
C ASP A 12 -6.28 20.43 8.84
N ARG A 13 -6.94 19.42 8.23
CA ARG A 13 -8.25 18.93 8.67
C ARG A 13 -8.44 17.45 8.39
N LEU A 14 -8.90 16.71 9.40
CA LEU A 14 -9.45 15.39 9.17
C LEU A 14 -10.77 15.52 8.38
N PRO A 15 -11.01 14.67 7.36
CA PRO A 15 -12.33 14.58 6.73
C PRO A 15 -13.40 14.30 7.78
N PHE A 16 -14.62 14.81 7.59
CA PHE A 16 -15.71 14.44 8.48
C PHE A 16 -16.05 12.94 8.35
N ALA A 17 -16.34 12.30 9.48
CA ALA A 17 -16.98 11.00 9.50
C ALA A 17 -18.43 11.15 9.01
N GLY A 18 -18.90 10.24 8.16
CA GLY A 18 -20.30 10.16 7.81
C GLY A 18 -21.15 9.70 9.00
N ALA A 19 -22.47 9.85 8.89
CA ALA A 19 -23.38 9.35 9.91
C ALA A 19 -23.20 7.83 10.12
N GLY A 20 -22.87 7.41 11.34
CA GLY A 20 -22.65 6.01 11.68
C GLY A 20 -21.28 5.43 11.29
N GLU A 21 -20.35 6.28 10.83
CA GLU A 21 -18.96 5.89 10.58
C GLU A 21 -18.04 6.32 11.75
N ALA A 22 -16.98 5.55 11.96
CA ALA A 22 -15.90 5.88 12.88
C ALA A 22 -14.54 5.77 12.17
N LEU A 23 -13.59 6.58 12.62
CA LEU A 23 -12.23 6.59 12.09
C LEU A 23 -11.49 5.32 12.51
N LEU A 24 -10.93 4.58 11.56
CA LEU A 24 -10.06 3.43 11.82
C LEU A 24 -8.59 3.82 11.92
N GLY A 25 -8.15 4.79 11.13
CA GLY A 25 -6.74 5.15 11.09
C GLY A 25 -6.40 6.18 10.03
N VAL A 26 -5.18 6.72 10.14
CA VAL A 26 -4.72 7.84 9.32
C VAL A 26 -3.29 7.61 8.86
N ILE A 27 -3.03 7.85 7.58
CA ILE A 27 -1.68 7.97 7.04
C ILE A 27 -1.48 9.42 6.60
N GLY A 28 -0.52 10.12 7.20
CA GLY A 28 -0.14 11.47 6.84
C GLY A 28 1.07 11.47 5.91
N TYR A 29 1.04 12.31 4.87
CA TYR A 29 2.12 12.51 3.93
C TYR A 29 2.56 13.98 3.94
N GLY A 30 3.86 14.22 4.12
CA GLY A 30 4.45 15.55 4.20
C GLY A 30 4.72 16.01 5.63
N VAL A 31 4.97 17.31 5.81
CA VAL A 31 5.20 17.91 7.13
C VAL A 31 3.84 18.28 7.72
N TRP A 32 3.45 17.58 8.78
CA TRP A 32 2.21 17.86 9.49
C TRP A 32 2.35 19.07 10.44
N PRO A 33 1.41 20.03 10.45
CA PRO A 33 1.50 21.23 11.28
C PRO A 33 1.22 21.02 12.78
N GLY A 34 0.83 19.81 13.20
CA GLY A 34 0.46 19.49 14.59
C GLY A 34 -1.06 19.48 14.81
N GLY A 35 -1.52 18.77 15.85
CA GLY A 35 -2.94 18.65 16.21
C GLY A 35 -3.15 17.56 17.28
N LEU A 36 -4.12 17.76 18.19
CA LEU A 36 -4.47 16.82 19.25
C LEU A 36 -5.31 15.68 18.67
N GLU A 37 -4.68 14.54 18.43
CA GLU A 37 -5.38 13.29 18.08
C GLU A 37 -5.74 12.53 19.36
N PRO A 38 -6.77 11.67 19.34
CA PRO A 38 -6.95 10.67 20.39
C PRO A 38 -5.64 9.91 20.58
N SER A 39 -5.16 9.79 21.82
CA SER A 39 -3.82 9.23 22.12
C SER A 39 -3.60 7.82 21.57
N ALA A 40 -4.68 7.08 21.29
CA ALA A 40 -4.68 5.71 20.78
C ALA A 40 -4.92 5.57 19.26
N LEU A 41 -5.19 6.65 18.51
CA LEU A 41 -5.44 6.57 17.06
C LEU A 41 -4.21 5.97 16.34
N PRO A 42 -4.36 4.89 15.54
CA PRO A 42 -3.28 4.40 14.69
C PRO A 42 -3.01 5.38 13.55
N ARG A 43 -2.05 6.27 13.81
CA ARG A 43 -1.55 7.26 12.86
C ARG A 43 -0.12 6.91 12.43
N ALA A 44 0.14 7.00 11.13
CA ALA A 44 1.48 6.87 10.53
C ALA A 44 1.84 8.16 9.78
N ASP A 45 2.91 8.82 10.19
CA ASP A 45 3.39 10.06 9.58
C ASP A 45 4.57 9.73 8.66
N ILE A 46 4.28 9.63 7.36
CA ILE A 46 5.22 9.16 6.36
C ILE A 46 5.92 10.37 5.72
N PRO A 47 7.26 10.42 5.71
CA PRO A 47 8.02 11.54 5.17
C PRO A 47 8.13 11.45 3.63
N LEU A 48 6.99 11.34 2.94
CA LEU A 48 6.89 11.50 1.49
C LEU A 48 6.33 12.88 1.17
N GLN A 49 6.91 13.55 0.19
CA GLN A 49 6.40 14.83 -0.28
C GLN A 49 5.09 14.60 -1.06
N ALA A 50 4.02 15.29 -0.67
CA ALA A 50 2.83 15.40 -1.49
C ALA A 50 3.08 16.34 -2.69
N LEU A 51 2.62 15.93 -3.87
CA LEU A 51 2.76 16.70 -5.10
C LEU A 51 1.41 17.37 -5.41
N GLY A 52 1.44 18.67 -5.72
CA GLY A 52 0.22 19.48 -5.89
C GLY A 52 -0.34 20.11 -4.60
N GLY A 53 0.32 19.96 -3.45
CA GLY A 53 -0.03 20.63 -2.20
C GLY A 53 1.00 20.37 -1.08
N PRO A 54 0.90 21.05 0.07
CA PRO A 54 1.94 21.02 1.11
C PRO A 54 1.99 19.72 1.92
N ALA A 55 0.83 19.12 2.22
CA ALA A 55 0.70 17.85 2.93
C ALA A 55 -0.73 17.30 2.77
N PHE A 56 -0.88 15.98 2.86
CA PHE A 56 -2.16 15.28 2.69
C PHE A 56 -2.36 14.18 3.74
N LEU A 57 -3.62 13.94 4.08
CA LEU A 57 -4.08 12.80 4.86
C LEU A 57 -4.78 11.79 3.99
N GLU A 58 -4.56 10.53 4.32
CA GLU A 58 -5.32 9.37 3.91
C GLU A 58 -6.04 8.83 5.15
N ALA A 59 -7.34 9.07 5.25
CA ALA A 59 -8.15 8.70 6.39
C ALA A 59 -9.10 7.56 6.05
N TRP A 60 -9.10 6.52 6.89
CA TRP A 60 -9.87 5.31 6.72
C TRP A 60 -11.02 5.28 7.72
N TYR A 61 -12.25 5.11 7.23
CA TYR A 61 -13.46 5.06 8.05
C TYR A 61 -14.17 3.74 7.86
N ALA A 62 -14.75 3.21 8.93
CA ALA A 62 -15.59 2.03 8.88
C ALA A 62 -16.94 2.27 9.55
N PRO A 63 -17.98 1.51 9.16
CA PRO A 63 -19.28 1.59 9.82
C PRO A 63 -19.22 1.00 11.22
N GLY A 64 -20.01 1.59 12.12
CA GLY A 64 -20.18 1.12 13.48
C GLY A 64 -19.06 1.56 14.44
N PRO A 65 -19.12 1.10 15.70
CA PRO A 65 -18.13 1.47 16.72
C PRO A 65 -16.75 0.90 16.39
N VAL A 66 -15.72 1.66 16.77
CA VAL A 66 -14.31 1.29 16.62
C VAL A 66 -13.64 1.29 17.99
N GLU A 67 -12.88 0.24 18.27
CA GLU A 67 -12.06 0.09 19.46
C GLU A 67 -10.60 0.31 19.12
N TYR A 68 -9.87 1.05 19.96
CA TYR A 68 -8.45 1.35 19.77
C TYR A 68 -7.60 0.61 20.79
N GLY A 69 -6.37 0.25 20.40
CA GLY A 69 -5.43 -0.39 21.30
C GLY A 69 -3.98 -0.25 20.86
N GLU A 70 -3.08 -0.64 21.76
CA GLU A 70 -1.64 -0.70 21.49
C GLU A 70 -1.05 -1.95 22.12
N VAL A 71 -0.35 -2.77 21.33
CA VAL A 71 0.35 -3.98 21.79
C VAL A 71 1.64 -4.14 21.01
N GLY A 72 2.76 -4.34 21.70
CA GLY A 72 4.05 -4.65 21.06
C GLY A 72 4.53 -3.59 20.06
N GLY A 73 4.25 -2.31 20.34
CA GLY A 73 4.56 -1.18 19.45
C GLY A 73 3.66 -1.04 18.22
N ILE A 74 2.61 -1.87 18.11
CA ILE A 74 1.57 -1.75 17.10
C ILE A 74 0.42 -0.96 17.72
N ARG A 75 0.11 0.21 17.14
CA ARG A 75 -1.17 0.89 17.39
C ARG A 75 -2.17 0.38 16.39
N TYR A 76 -3.38 0.10 16.84
CA TYR A 76 -4.43 -0.42 16.00
C TYR A 76 -5.80 0.11 16.38
N ALA A 77 -6.73 -0.01 15.43
CA ALA A 77 -8.15 0.14 15.66
C ALA A 77 -8.88 -1.00 14.96
N LEU A 78 -9.97 -1.48 15.54
CA LEU A 78 -10.77 -2.54 14.96
C LEU A 78 -12.26 -2.24 15.06
N ASN A 79 -12.99 -2.75 14.08
CA ASN A 79 -14.43 -2.96 14.18
C ASN A 79 -14.71 -4.44 13.97
N GLY A 80 -15.96 -4.88 14.13
CA GLY A 80 -16.34 -6.29 14.01
C GLY A 80 -15.94 -7.00 12.69
N GLU A 81 -15.48 -6.29 11.65
CA GLU A 81 -15.07 -6.81 10.34
C GLU A 81 -13.57 -6.62 10.02
N LEU A 82 -12.98 -5.47 10.39
CA LEU A 82 -11.63 -5.04 9.99
C LEU A 82 -10.77 -4.61 11.19
N LEU A 83 -9.47 -4.85 11.07
CA LEU A 83 -8.40 -4.36 11.92
C LEU A 83 -7.49 -3.46 11.06
N PHE A 84 -7.36 -2.19 11.42
CA PHE A 84 -6.35 -1.28 10.89
C PHE A 84 -5.21 -1.17 11.91
N GLY A 85 -3.96 -1.24 11.47
CA GLY A 85 -2.83 -1.03 12.37
C GLY A 85 -1.61 -0.45 11.71
N ARG A 86 -0.73 0.09 12.54
CA ARG A 86 0.58 0.58 12.12
C ARG A 86 1.67 0.14 13.08
N VAL A 87 2.87 -0.02 12.56
CA VAL A 87 4.09 -0.22 13.33
C VAL A 87 5.21 0.59 12.72
N ARG A 88 6.07 1.13 13.59
CA ARG A 88 7.29 1.83 13.22
C ARG A 88 8.46 1.11 13.88
N VAL A 89 9.49 0.82 13.11
CA VAL A 89 10.72 0.19 13.60
C VAL A 89 11.93 0.86 12.99
N ASP A 90 13.02 0.93 13.74
CA ASP A 90 14.32 1.29 13.19
C ASP A 90 14.67 0.35 12.02
N ALA A 91 15.14 0.91 10.91
CA ALA A 91 15.50 0.16 9.71
C ALA A 91 17.00 0.17 9.40
N ALA A 92 17.86 0.23 10.43
CA ALA A 92 19.31 0.07 10.24
C ALA A 92 19.63 -1.25 9.53
N GLU A 93 18.92 -2.33 9.88
CA GLU A 93 18.98 -3.64 9.24
C GLU A 93 17.60 -4.03 8.67
N PRO A 94 17.33 -3.77 7.37
CA PRO A 94 15.98 -3.91 6.80
C PRO A 94 15.37 -5.31 6.91
N ASP A 95 16.18 -6.35 6.84
CA ASP A 95 15.77 -7.75 7.00
C ASP A 95 15.30 -8.04 8.43
N ALA A 96 16.10 -7.73 9.44
CA ALA A 96 15.71 -7.91 10.85
C ALA A 96 14.49 -7.04 11.21
N ALA A 97 14.48 -5.79 10.75
CA ALA A 97 13.37 -4.85 10.94
C ALA A 97 12.06 -5.39 10.35
N ALA A 98 12.09 -5.85 9.09
CA ALA A 98 10.92 -6.41 8.42
C ALA A 98 10.45 -7.71 9.07
N GLN A 99 11.36 -8.64 9.40
CA GLN A 99 11.00 -9.90 10.05
C GLN A 99 10.33 -9.65 11.40
N GLY A 100 10.93 -8.80 12.23
CA GLY A 100 10.40 -8.44 13.55
C GLY A 100 9.04 -7.75 13.47
N ALA A 101 8.88 -6.78 12.56
CA ALA A 101 7.61 -6.08 12.36
C ALA A 101 6.50 -7.03 11.88
N TYR A 102 6.76 -7.83 10.84
CA TYR A 102 5.75 -8.75 10.29
C TYR A 102 5.38 -9.85 11.27
N ARG A 103 6.33 -10.39 12.05
CA ARG A 103 6.04 -11.37 13.10
C ARG A 103 5.07 -10.81 14.14
N ARG A 104 5.29 -9.57 14.59
CA ARG A 104 4.37 -8.90 15.54
C ARG A 104 3.00 -8.64 14.92
N ILE A 105 2.93 -8.19 13.67
CA ILE A 105 1.67 -7.94 12.97
C ILE A 105 0.85 -9.23 12.86
N VAL A 106 1.45 -10.32 12.37
CA VAL A 106 0.74 -11.60 12.21
C VAL A 106 0.27 -12.15 13.56
N ALA A 107 1.12 -12.09 14.59
CA ALA A 107 0.76 -12.56 15.92
C ALA A 107 -0.41 -11.75 16.51
N LEU A 108 -0.37 -10.43 16.41
CA LEU A 108 -1.46 -9.55 16.87
C LEU A 108 -2.76 -9.81 16.11
N ALA A 109 -2.69 -9.85 14.79
CA ALA A 109 -3.88 -10.04 13.94
C ALA A 109 -4.58 -11.37 14.26
N ARG A 110 -3.81 -12.45 14.47
CA ARG A 110 -4.35 -13.74 14.92
C ARG A 110 -4.94 -13.69 16.33
N ALA A 111 -4.23 -13.07 17.28
CA ALA A 111 -4.68 -12.95 18.67
C ALA A 111 -5.99 -12.17 18.80
N LEU A 112 -6.20 -11.16 17.96
CA LEU A 112 -7.43 -10.36 17.91
C LEU A 112 -8.54 -11.01 17.06
N GLY A 113 -8.30 -12.16 16.41
CA GLY A 113 -9.28 -12.85 15.57
C GLY A 113 -9.47 -12.28 14.16
N TYR A 114 -8.47 -11.56 13.64
CA TYR A 114 -8.41 -11.02 12.27
C TYR A 114 -7.25 -11.65 11.48
N PRO A 115 -7.23 -12.98 11.26
CA PRO A 115 -6.05 -13.68 10.77
C PRO A 115 -5.69 -13.37 9.31
N THR A 116 -6.59 -12.79 8.53
CA THR A 116 -6.41 -12.57 7.09
C THR A 116 -5.89 -11.16 6.82
N LEU A 117 -4.60 -11.03 6.52
CA LEU A 117 -4.04 -9.75 6.07
C LEU A 117 -4.56 -9.42 4.67
N VAL A 118 -5.16 -8.23 4.52
CA VAL A 118 -5.82 -7.82 3.28
C VAL A 118 -4.96 -6.86 2.46
N ARG A 119 -4.35 -5.89 3.15
CA ARG A 119 -3.59 -4.82 2.50
C ARG A 119 -2.44 -4.37 3.40
N MET A 120 -1.25 -4.17 2.83
CA MET A 120 -0.07 -3.68 3.56
C MET A 120 0.67 -2.59 2.79
N TRP A 121 1.00 -1.50 3.46
CA TRP A 121 1.86 -0.43 2.94
C TRP A 121 3.18 -0.43 3.68
N ASN A 122 4.28 -0.44 2.93
CA ASN A 122 5.62 -0.46 3.48
C ASN A 122 6.36 0.79 3.00
N TYR A 123 6.88 1.57 3.94
CA TYR A 123 7.67 2.75 3.64
C TYR A 123 9.08 2.52 4.18
N LEU A 124 9.99 2.22 3.27
CA LEU A 124 11.36 1.78 3.60
C LEU A 124 12.35 2.91 3.30
N PRO A 125 13.12 3.39 4.28
CA PRO A 125 14.15 4.40 4.04
C PRO A 125 15.22 3.92 3.08
N ASP A 126 15.59 4.80 2.14
CA ASP A 126 16.62 4.57 1.12
C ASP A 126 16.44 3.21 0.41
N ILE A 127 15.23 2.93 -0.07
CA ILE A 127 14.82 1.61 -0.60
C ILE A 127 15.80 1.00 -1.61
N ASN A 128 16.46 1.82 -2.45
CA ASN A 128 17.40 1.39 -3.48
C ASN A 128 18.89 1.44 -3.06
N ARG A 129 19.22 1.90 -1.85
CA ARG A 129 20.61 1.96 -1.37
C ARG A 129 21.15 0.55 -1.16
N GLU A 130 22.39 0.31 -1.57
CA GLU A 130 23.11 -0.91 -1.26
C GLU A 130 23.68 -0.86 0.16
N GLN A 131 23.57 -1.97 0.90
CA GLN A 131 24.11 -2.10 2.24
C GLN A 131 24.66 -3.52 2.45
N PHE A 132 25.97 -3.61 2.70
CA PHE A 132 26.70 -4.88 2.83
C PHE A 132 26.50 -5.81 1.61
N GLY A 133 26.58 -5.24 0.40
CA GLY A 133 26.50 -5.99 -0.87
C GLY A 133 25.08 -6.39 -1.30
N LEU A 134 24.04 -5.90 -0.63
CA LEU A 134 22.66 -6.15 -1.01
C LEU A 134 21.80 -4.88 -0.87
N GLU A 135 21.00 -4.59 -1.90
CA GLU A 135 20.01 -3.51 -1.89
C GLU A 135 19.02 -3.67 -0.73
N ARG A 136 18.70 -2.55 -0.05
CA ARG A 136 17.83 -2.53 1.13
C ARG A 136 16.44 -3.12 0.86
N TYR A 137 15.84 -2.86 -0.30
CA TYR A 137 14.58 -3.50 -0.71
C TYR A 137 14.67 -5.03 -0.74
N ARG A 138 15.78 -5.58 -1.22
CA ARG A 138 15.99 -7.03 -1.30
C ARG A 138 16.15 -7.63 0.09
N ARG A 139 16.85 -6.94 1.00
CA ARG A 139 16.93 -7.31 2.43
C ARG A 139 15.56 -7.30 3.10
N PHE A 140 14.79 -6.23 2.89
CA PHE A 140 13.41 -6.14 3.35
C PHE A 140 12.57 -7.34 2.85
N CYS A 141 12.72 -7.73 1.58
CA CYS A 141 12.05 -8.91 1.04
C CYS A 141 12.46 -10.23 1.74
N VAL A 142 13.73 -10.38 2.11
CA VAL A 142 14.21 -11.54 2.88
C VAL A 142 13.53 -11.62 4.25
N GLY A 143 13.54 -10.53 5.02
CA GLY A 143 12.93 -10.49 6.35
C GLY A 143 11.42 -10.72 6.32
N ARG A 144 10.72 -10.08 5.37
CA ARG A 144 9.28 -10.30 5.15
C ARG A 144 8.97 -11.75 4.80
N TYR A 145 9.75 -12.35 3.90
CA TYR A 145 9.57 -13.76 3.53
C TYR A 145 9.72 -14.67 4.75
N GLN A 146 10.75 -14.46 5.59
CA GLN A 146 10.98 -15.25 6.79
C GLN A 146 9.79 -15.19 7.76
N ALA A 147 9.27 -13.99 8.03
CA ALA A 147 8.09 -13.83 8.90
C ALA A 147 6.84 -14.54 8.35
N PHE A 148 6.60 -14.46 7.03
CA PHE A 148 5.49 -15.20 6.43
C PHE A 148 5.71 -16.72 6.39
N ALA A 149 6.95 -17.18 6.25
CA ALA A 149 7.28 -18.60 6.29
C ALA A 149 7.04 -19.18 7.69
N GLU A 150 7.48 -18.48 8.73
CA GLU A 150 7.20 -18.82 10.13
C GLU A 150 5.69 -18.86 10.43
N ALA A 151 4.91 -18.00 9.76
CA ALA A 151 3.47 -17.97 9.87
C ALA A 151 2.74 -19.07 9.07
N GLY A 152 3.44 -19.79 8.18
CA GLY A 152 2.84 -20.79 7.29
C GLY A 152 2.23 -20.22 6.00
N SER A 153 2.46 -18.95 5.67
CA SER A 153 1.83 -18.24 4.53
C SER A 153 2.77 -18.01 3.33
N ALA A 154 4.02 -18.50 3.38
CA ALA A 154 5.04 -18.21 2.37
C ALA A 154 4.79 -18.82 0.97
N LEU A 155 3.77 -19.67 0.80
CA LEU A 155 3.52 -20.41 -0.44
C LEU A 155 2.48 -19.76 -1.39
N GLY A 156 2.00 -18.56 -1.07
CA GLY A 156 1.38 -17.68 -2.06
C GLY A 156 -0.14 -17.72 -2.19
N GLU A 157 -0.86 -18.45 -1.34
CA GLU A 157 -2.34 -18.48 -1.36
C GLU A 157 -2.98 -17.41 -0.46
N ASP A 158 -2.25 -16.88 0.52
CA ASP A 158 -2.75 -15.93 1.52
C ASP A 158 -1.90 -14.65 1.64
N LEU A 159 -1.29 -14.19 0.53
CA LEU A 159 -0.45 -13.00 0.57
C LEU A 159 -1.27 -11.73 0.34
N PRO A 160 -1.16 -10.71 1.21
CA PRO A 160 -1.95 -9.48 1.08
C PRO A 160 -1.59 -8.72 -0.19
N ALA A 161 -2.50 -7.86 -0.63
CA ALA A 161 -2.12 -6.79 -1.55
C ALA A 161 -1.09 -5.90 -0.85
N ALA A 162 -0.04 -5.44 -1.53
CA ALA A 162 0.97 -4.60 -0.89
C ALA A 162 1.60 -3.54 -1.81
N SER A 163 2.19 -2.53 -1.18
CA SER A 163 3.12 -1.59 -1.83
C SER A 163 4.37 -1.45 -0.98
N ALA A 164 5.49 -1.11 -1.61
CA ALA A 164 6.75 -0.83 -0.95
C ALA A 164 7.43 0.37 -1.63
N ILE A 165 7.45 1.50 -0.94
CA ILE A 165 7.95 2.78 -1.47
C ILE A 165 9.09 3.27 -0.60
N GLY A 166 10.10 3.82 -1.25
CA GLY A 166 11.19 4.52 -0.62
C GLY A 166 10.68 5.75 0.10
N SER A 167 10.91 5.79 1.40
CA SER A 167 10.65 6.96 2.24
C SER A 167 11.94 7.67 2.61
N GLY A 168 11.81 8.86 3.20
CA GLY A 168 12.91 9.59 3.81
C GLY A 168 13.52 8.86 5.02
N ARG A 169 13.23 9.35 6.23
CA ARG A 169 13.95 9.04 7.49
C ARG A 169 14.03 7.55 7.88
N ASP A 170 15.00 7.25 8.73
CA ASP A 170 15.56 5.95 9.19
C ASP A 170 14.59 4.83 9.62
N ASP A 171 13.31 5.13 9.83
CA ASP A 171 12.33 4.15 10.30
C ASP A 171 11.60 3.46 9.13
N LEU A 172 11.47 2.14 9.21
CA LEU A 172 10.49 1.38 8.43
C LEU A 172 9.10 1.58 9.06
N TRP A 173 8.17 2.09 8.26
CA TRP A 173 6.76 2.06 8.58
C TRP A 173 6.06 0.91 7.86
N VAL A 174 5.25 0.16 8.61
CA VAL A 174 4.31 -0.81 8.05
C VAL A 174 2.91 -0.47 8.53
N VAL A 175 2.02 -0.18 7.59
CA VAL A 175 0.59 0.02 7.82
C VAL A 175 -0.16 -1.17 7.23
N PHE A 176 -1.18 -1.68 7.90
CA PHE A 176 -1.90 -2.86 7.44
C PHE A 176 -3.40 -2.81 7.73
N LEU A 177 -4.15 -3.53 6.89
CA LEU A 177 -5.52 -3.94 7.12
C LEU A 177 -5.59 -5.46 7.22
N ALA A 178 -6.35 -5.96 8.18
CA ALA A 178 -6.65 -7.37 8.35
C ALA A 178 -8.16 -7.58 8.56
N GLY A 179 -8.66 -8.75 8.16
CA GLY A 179 -10.05 -9.15 8.30
C GLY A 179 -10.20 -10.53 8.94
N LYS A 180 -11.45 -10.90 9.25
CA LYS A 180 -11.77 -12.20 9.87
C LYS A 180 -11.68 -13.39 8.91
N GLY A 181 -11.75 -13.15 7.60
CA GLY A 181 -11.74 -14.19 6.55
C GLY A 181 -12.44 -13.74 5.27
N GLY A 182 -12.50 -14.60 4.25
CA GLY A 182 -13.23 -14.32 3.01
C GLY A 182 -12.56 -13.30 2.09
N ALA A 183 -11.23 -13.20 2.14
CA ALA A 183 -10.46 -12.43 1.17
C ALA A 183 -10.08 -13.31 -0.03
N THR A 184 -10.11 -12.74 -1.23
CA THR A 184 -9.74 -13.42 -2.47
C THR A 184 -8.54 -12.74 -3.09
N GLN A 185 -7.46 -13.48 -3.25
CA GLN A 185 -6.26 -13.03 -3.93
C GLN A 185 -6.51 -12.89 -5.44
N ILE A 186 -6.06 -11.79 -6.04
CA ILE A 186 -6.13 -11.54 -7.49
C ILE A 186 -4.71 -11.38 -8.03
N GLU A 187 -4.39 -12.14 -9.07
CA GLU A 187 -3.15 -12.04 -9.82
C GLU A 187 -3.39 -11.40 -11.20
N ASN A 188 -2.33 -10.85 -11.79
CA ASN A 188 -2.41 -10.14 -13.06
C ASN A 188 -1.91 -11.04 -14.21
N PRO A 189 -2.73 -11.36 -15.23
CA PRO A 189 -2.30 -12.22 -16.34
C PRO A 189 -1.12 -11.68 -17.15
N ARG A 190 -0.83 -10.37 -17.05
CA ARG A 190 0.32 -9.73 -17.70
C ARG A 190 1.61 -9.85 -16.90
N GLN A 191 1.55 -10.31 -15.66
CA GLN A 191 2.67 -10.30 -14.72
C GLN A 191 2.84 -11.67 -14.06
N ILE A 192 4.08 -12.13 -13.94
CA ILE A 192 4.39 -13.25 -13.05
C ILE A 192 4.05 -12.80 -11.62
N SER A 193 3.46 -13.68 -10.82
CA SER A 193 3.21 -13.43 -9.41
C SER A 193 4.50 -13.07 -8.70
N ALA A 194 4.46 -12.05 -7.84
CA ALA A 194 5.68 -11.48 -7.27
C ALA A 194 6.49 -12.51 -6.47
N TYR A 195 5.81 -13.42 -5.77
CA TYR A 195 6.38 -14.52 -5.00
C TYR A 195 6.93 -15.69 -5.86
N ARG A 196 6.89 -15.55 -7.19
CA ARG A 196 7.48 -16.48 -8.16
C ARG A 196 8.53 -15.80 -9.05
N TYR A 197 8.97 -14.59 -8.69
CA TYR A 197 10.00 -13.88 -9.43
C TYR A 197 11.34 -14.63 -9.42
N PRO A 198 12.11 -14.56 -10.53
CA PRO A 198 13.40 -15.23 -10.62
C PRO A 198 14.44 -14.63 -9.66
N PRO A 199 15.49 -15.39 -9.28
CA PRO A 199 16.50 -14.99 -8.29
C PRO A 199 17.28 -13.71 -8.63
N VAL A 200 17.24 -13.23 -9.88
CA VAL A 200 17.87 -11.96 -10.30
C VAL A 200 17.40 -10.75 -9.48
N TYR A 201 16.21 -10.82 -8.88
CA TYR A 201 15.65 -9.75 -8.04
C TYR A 201 16.04 -9.83 -6.57
N GLY A 202 16.85 -10.82 -6.17
CA GLY A 202 17.35 -10.98 -4.81
C GLY A 202 17.19 -12.41 -4.27
N PRO A 203 17.74 -12.66 -3.07
CA PRO A 203 17.75 -14.00 -2.47
C PRO A 203 16.35 -14.56 -2.20
N ARG A 204 15.37 -13.67 -1.97
CA ARG A 204 13.96 -14.00 -1.80
C ARG A 204 13.12 -13.06 -2.65
N SER A 205 12.16 -13.64 -3.36
CA SER A 205 11.17 -12.90 -4.14
C SER A 205 10.23 -12.10 -3.23
N PRO A 206 9.67 -10.97 -3.69
CA PRO A 206 8.67 -10.23 -2.92
C PRO A 206 7.43 -11.08 -2.59
N SER A 207 6.89 -10.94 -1.38
CA SER A 207 5.73 -11.69 -0.88
C SER A 207 4.48 -10.81 -0.82
N PHE A 208 3.78 -10.66 -1.95
CA PHE A 208 2.51 -9.95 -2.06
C PHE A 208 1.72 -10.40 -3.29
N SER A 209 0.42 -10.14 -3.30
CA SER A 209 -0.48 -10.37 -4.44
C SER A 209 -0.76 -9.12 -5.26
N ARG A 210 -1.23 -9.23 -6.50
CA ARG A 210 -1.48 -8.05 -7.36
C ARG A 210 -2.68 -7.22 -6.92
N ALA A 211 -3.68 -7.87 -6.34
CA ALA A 211 -4.74 -7.22 -5.61
C ALA A 211 -5.40 -8.23 -4.67
N MET A 212 -6.25 -7.72 -3.77
CA MET A 212 -7.06 -8.55 -2.90
C MET A 212 -8.48 -8.00 -2.82
N VAL A 213 -9.47 -8.88 -2.98
CA VAL A 213 -10.87 -8.57 -2.74
C VAL A 213 -11.22 -8.96 -1.32
N PHE A 214 -11.84 -8.06 -0.56
CA PHE A 214 -12.39 -8.35 0.75
C PHE A 214 -13.74 -7.65 0.89
N GLY A 215 -14.80 -8.43 1.14
CA GLY A 215 -16.17 -7.93 1.07
C GLY A 215 -16.47 -7.34 -0.32
N ARG A 216 -16.75 -6.04 -0.37
CA ARG A 216 -17.03 -5.29 -1.61
C ARG A 216 -15.88 -4.36 -2.01
N THR A 217 -14.70 -4.55 -1.44
CA THR A 217 -13.55 -3.68 -1.67
C THR A 217 -12.42 -4.47 -2.33
N LEU A 218 -11.94 -3.95 -3.46
CA LEU A 218 -10.72 -4.40 -4.14
C LEU A 218 -9.57 -3.48 -3.74
N PHE A 219 -8.56 -4.05 -3.11
CA PHE A 219 -7.30 -3.38 -2.77
C PHE A 219 -6.25 -3.73 -3.82
N ILE A 220 -5.82 -2.76 -4.62
CA ILE A 220 -4.87 -2.93 -5.71
C ILE A 220 -3.46 -2.62 -5.21
N SER A 221 -2.53 -3.53 -5.49
CA SER A 221 -1.12 -3.37 -5.14
C SER A 221 -0.44 -2.26 -5.93
N GLY A 222 0.73 -1.85 -5.42
CA GLY A 222 1.66 -1.02 -6.18
C GLY A 222 1.91 -1.63 -7.55
N THR A 223 1.40 -0.97 -8.58
CA THR A 223 1.43 -1.44 -9.96
C THR A 223 2.34 -0.53 -10.75
N ALA A 224 3.37 -1.11 -11.34
CA ALA A 224 4.37 -0.41 -12.14
C ALA A 224 4.49 -1.00 -13.55
N SER A 225 5.42 -0.45 -14.34
CA SER A 225 5.69 -0.84 -15.72
C SER A 225 6.43 -2.17 -15.81
N ILE A 226 5.72 -3.26 -15.50
CA ILE A 226 6.25 -4.63 -15.51
C ILE A 226 5.39 -5.52 -16.39
N VAL A 227 6.02 -6.31 -17.27
CA VAL A 227 5.40 -7.40 -18.04
C VAL A 227 6.17 -8.69 -17.77
N GLY A 228 5.45 -9.77 -17.45
CA GLY A 228 6.04 -10.94 -16.81
C GLY A 228 6.67 -10.53 -15.48
N HIS A 229 8.00 -10.58 -15.40
CA HIS A 229 8.75 -10.10 -14.24
C HIS A 229 9.63 -8.87 -14.56
N LYS A 230 9.78 -8.52 -15.85
CA LYS A 230 10.75 -7.54 -16.34
C LYS A 230 10.17 -6.13 -16.31
N THR A 231 10.99 -5.16 -15.93
CA THR A 231 10.69 -3.75 -16.17
C THR A 231 10.66 -3.51 -17.69
N VAL A 232 9.66 -2.78 -18.17
CA VAL A 232 9.56 -2.36 -19.57
C VAL A 232 9.50 -0.82 -19.64
N HIS A 233 9.98 -0.26 -20.76
CA HIS A 233 10.16 1.20 -20.93
C HIS A 233 11.11 1.85 -19.91
N PRO A 234 12.31 1.29 -19.64
CA PRO A 234 13.28 1.95 -18.76
C PRO A 234 13.65 3.33 -19.33
N GLY A 235 13.54 4.38 -18.51
CA GLY A 235 13.79 5.76 -18.91
C GLY A 235 12.68 6.45 -19.73
N ASP A 236 11.64 5.72 -20.16
CA ASP A 236 10.49 6.28 -20.87
C ASP A 236 9.28 6.38 -19.94
N LEU A 237 9.15 7.53 -19.27
CA LEU A 237 8.08 7.81 -18.30
C LEU A 237 6.68 7.52 -18.86
N LEU A 238 6.36 8.03 -20.04
CA LEU A 238 5.02 7.88 -20.63
C LEU A 238 4.78 6.44 -21.09
N GLY A 239 5.81 5.74 -21.57
CA GLY A 239 5.75 4.29 -21.80
C GLY A 239 5.47 3.49 -20.53
N GLN A 240 6.08 3.90 -19.41
CA GLN A 240 5.78 3.30 -18.11
C GLN A 240 4.35 3.57 -17.67
N CYS A 241 3.85 4.80 -17.79
CA CYS A 241 2.44 5.13 -17.51
C CYS A 241 1.48 4.25 -18.32
N ARG A 242 1.70 4.13 -19.64
CA ARG A 242 0.86 3.28 -20.50
C ARG A 242 0.85 1.82 -20.06
N THR A 243 2.01 1.24 -19.74
CA THR A 243 2.09 -0.15 -19.27
C THR A 243 1.42 -0.31 -17.90
N THR A 244 1.66 0.60 -16.97
CA THR A 244 1.03 0.59 -15.64
C THR A 244 -0.49 0.63 -15.75
N LEU A 245 -1.06 1.52 -16.57
CA LEU A 245 -2.49 1.59 -16.83
C LEU A 245 -3.04 0.31 -17.44
N ALA A 246 -2.32 -0.30 -18.39
CA ALA A 246 -2.72 -1.57 -18.98
C ALA A 246 -2.70 -2.72 -17.96
N ASN A 247 -1.76 -2.70 -17.02
CA ASN A 247 -1.71 -3.65 -15.91
C ASN A 247 -2.87 -3.45 -14.93
N LEU A 248 -3.21 -2.21 -14.57
CA LEU A 248 -4.36 -1.89 -13.72
C LEU A 248 -5.67 -2.37 -14.34
N ARG A 249 -5.89 -2.12 -15.64
CA ARG A 249 -7.08 -2.63 -16.36
C ARG A 249 -7.17 -4.14 -16.32
N ALA A 250 -6.05 -4.85 -16.45
CA ALA A 250 -6.04 -6.31 -16.36
C ALA A 250 -6.41 -6.81 -14.95
N ILE A 251 -5.97 -6.13 -13.89
CA ILE A 251 -6.35 -6.43 -12.50
C ILE A 251 -7.85 -6.19 -12.30
N LEU A 252 -8.37 -5.04 -12.72
CA LEU A 252 -9.80 -4.71 -12.62
C LEU A 252 -10.67 -5.74 -13.35
N ALA A 253 -10.28 -6.13 -14.56
CA ALA A 253 -10.98 -7.16 -15.34
C ALA A 253 -10.93 -8.56 -14.70
N ARG A 254 -9.92 -8.86 -13.87
CA ARG A 254 -9.89 -10.10 -13.07
C ARG A 254 -10.74 -10.04 -11.81
N ALA A 255 -10.89 -8.84 -11.23
CA ALA A 255 -11.79 -8.61 -10.11
C ALA A 255 -13.26 -8.42 -10.53
N GLY A 256 -13.57 -8.41 -11.84
CA GLY A 256 -14.92 -8.14 -12.34
C GLY A 256 -15.36 -6.67 -12.15
N ALA A 257 -14.41 -5.75 -11.98
CA ALA A 257 -14.67 -4.33 -11.86
C ALA A 257 -14.82 -3.66 -13.25
N ASP A 258 -15.44 -2.47 -13.28
CA ASP A 258 -15.47 -1.65 -14.48
C ASP A 258 -14.06 -1.14 -14.87
N ASP A 259 -13.93 -0.68 -16.12
CA ASP A 259 -12.72 -0.01 -16.59
C ASP A 259 -12.43 1.28 -15.81
N LEU A 260 -11.15 1.67 -15.72
CA LEU A 260 -10.66 2.88 -15.06
C LEU A 260 -11.51 4.13 -15.35
N ALA A 261 -11.90 4.32 -16.61
CA ALA A 261 -12.67 5.49 -17.04
C ALA A 261 -14.15 5.46 -16.61
N ARG A 262 -14.62 4.38 -15.98
CA ARG A 262 -16.03 4.18 -15.57
C ARG A 262 -16.22 3.99 -14.08
N LEU A 263 -15.14 3.96 -13.29
CA LEU A 263 -15.20 3.69 -11.86
C LEU A 263 -15.79 4.85 -11.05
N GLY A 264 -15.70 6.09 -11.52
CA GLY A 264 -16.28 7.22 -10.81
C GLY A 264 -15.69 7.44 -9.41
N ASP A 265 -16.55 7.77 -8.46
CA ASP A 265 -16.21 7.90 -7.03
C ASP A 265 -15.99 6.55 -6.32
N ALA A 266 -16.18 5.43 -7.02
CA ALA A 266 -15.95 4.10 -6.47
C ALA A 266 -14.46 3.76 -6.40
N ALA A 267 -13.60 4.53 -7.07
CA ALA A 267 -12.15 4.33 -7.07
C ALA A 267 -11.40 5.51 -6.45
N THR A 268 -10.38 5.20 -5.66
CA THR A 268 -9.41 6.15 -5.13
C THR A 268 -8.01 5.67 -5.48
N TRP A 269 -7.17 6.55 -6.00
CA TRP A 269 -5.85 6.23 -6.54
C TRP A 269 -4.73 6.94 -5.78
N LYS A 270 -3.56 6.30 -5.73
CA LYS A 270 -2.35 6.90 -5.20
C LYS A 270 -1.20 6.61 -6.15
N VAL A 271 -0.49 7.67 -6.53
CA VAL A 271 0.54 7.66 -7.56
C VAL A 271 1.85 8.06 -6.93
N TYR A 272 2.85 7.19 -7.01
CA TYR A 272 4.21 7.47 -6.58
C TYR A 272 5.07 7.79 -7.79
N LEU A 273 5.81 8.89 -7.69
CA LEU A 273 6.75 9.37 -8.71
C LEU A 273 8.15 9.34 -8.14
N ARG A 274 9.07 8.69 -8.86
CA ARG A 274 10.48 8.73 -8.50
C ARG A 274 11.02 10.14 -8.54
N HIS A 275 10.70 10.88 -9.60
CA HIS A 275 11.15 12.25 -9.78
C HIS A 275 9.97 13.22 -9.61
N PRO A 276 10.01 14.14 -8.62
CA PRO A 276 8.95 15.13 -8.41
C PRO A 276 8.64 15.98 -9.66
N GLY A 277 9.65 16.22 -10.50
CA GLY A 277 9.52 16.97 -11.75
C GLY A 277 8.60 16.33 -12.80
N ASP A 278 8.35 15.02 -12.70
CA ASP A 278 7.49 14.28 -13.62
C ASP A 278 5.99 14.48 -13.32
N TYR A 279 5.65 15.18 -12.24
CA TYR A 279 4.27 15.36 -11.77
C TYR A 279 3.32 15.86 -12.85
N GLY A 280 3.70 16.93 -13.58
CA GLY A 280 2.83 17.50 -14.62
C GLY A 280 2.53 16.49 -15.73
N ALA A 281 3.57 15.84 -16.26
CA ALA A 281 3.44 14.88 -17.35
C ALA A 281 2.62 13.63 -16.95
N VAL A 282 2.84 13.10 -15.74
CA VAL A 282 2.06 11.93 -15.27
C VAL A 282 0.63 12.30 -14.97
N ARG A 283 0.38 13.44 -14.31
CA ARG A 283 -0.98 13.92 -14.05
C ARG A 283 -1.77 14.02 -15.36
N ASP A 284 -1.21 14.66 -16.37
CA ASP A 284 -1.88 14.85 -17.66
C ASP A 284 -2.15 13.49 -18.36
N ALA A 285 -1.18 12.56 -18.31
CA ALA A 285 -1.38 11.20 -18.85
C ALA A 285 -2.46 10.39 -18.11
N LEU A 286 -2.69 10.65 -16.82
CA LEU A 286 -3.70 9.96 -16.03
C LEU A 286 -5.09 10.59 -16.14
N VAL A 287 -5.20 11.89 -16.41
CA VAL A 287 -6.48 12.59 -16.61
C VAL A 287 -7.29 11.94 -17.72
N ASP A 288 -6.64 11.51 -18.81
CA ASP A 288 -7.31 10.84 -19.93
C ASP A 288 -7.73 9.39 -19.61
N ALA A 289 -7.10 8.77 -18.61
CA ALA A 289 -7.27 7.35 -18.33
C ALA A 289 -8.20 7.08 -17.14
N LEU A 290 -8.22 7.96 -16.14
CA LEU A 290 -8.99 7.83 -14.91
C LEU A 290 -10.27 8.65 -15.00
N HIS A 291 -11.34 8.16 -14.37
CA HIS A 291 -12.57 8.95 -14.30
C HIS A 291 -12.34 10.25 -13.48
N PRO A 292 -12.82 11.43 -13.91
CA PRO A 292 -12.56 12.72 -13.23
C PRO A 292 -13.04 12.78 -11.77
N ALA A 293 -14.06 12.01 -11.43
CA ALA A 293 -14.57 11.89 -10.06
C ALA A 293 -13.74 10.98 -9.13
N SER A 294 -12.75 10.24 -9.64
CA SER A 294 -11.87 9.41 -8.81
C SER A 294 -10.82 10.27 -8.12
N PRO A 295 -10.74 10.32 -6.78
CA PRO A 295 -9.67 11.05 -6.10
C PRO A 295 -8.30 10.45 -6.41
N VAL A 296 -7.30 11.30 -6.66
CA VAL A 296 -5.91 10.88 -6.92
C VAL A 296 -4.95 11.66 -6.02
N LEU A 297 -4.15 10.93 -5.24
CA LEU A 297 -3.05 11.49 -4.45
C LEU A 297 -1.72 11.23 -5.15
N TYR A 298 -0.90 12.27 -5.34
CA TYR A 298 0.42 12.16 -5.95
C TYR A 298 1.50 12.37 -4.89
N LEU A 299 2.48 11.48 -4.84
CA LEU A 299 3.56 11.48 -3.85
C LEU A 299 4.91 11.30 -4.54
N ALA A 300 5.94 12.00 -4.08
CA ALA A 300 7.31 11.69 -4.46
C ALA A 300 7.88 10.59 -3.57
N GLY A 301 8.45 9.55 -4.18
CA GLY A 301 9.07 8.44 -3.47
C GLY A 301 9.76 7.47 -4.43
N ASP A 302 10.88 6.91 -3.99
CA ASP A 302 11.62 5.94 -4.79
C ASP A 302 10.83 4.63 -4.91
N ILE A 303 10.85 4.04 -6.11
CA ILE A 303 10.15 2.78 -6.38
C ILE A 303 11.11 1.61 -6.14
N CYS A 304 10.57 0.43 -5.81
CA CYS A 304 11.35 -0.75 -5.44
C CYS A 304 12.44 -1.19 -6.44
N ARG A 305 12.40 -0.73 -7.71
CA ARG A 305 13.48 -0.88 -8.68
C ARG A 305 13.91 0.47 -9.21
N GLY A 306 15.22 0.69 -9.33
CA GLY A 306 15.81 1.93 -9.83
C GLY A 306 15.37 2.34 -11.24
N ASP A 307 14.93 1.39 -12.07
CA ASP A 307 14.50 1.63 -13.45
C ASP A 307 12.99 1.91 -13.59
N LEU A 308 12.23 1.92 -12.50
CA LEU A 308 10.82 2.29 -12.45
C LEU A 308 10.65 3.76 -12.03
N LEU A 309 9.84 4.48 -12.78
CA LEU A 309 9.62 5.93 -12.64
C LEU A 309 8.25 6.27 -12.03
N VAL A 310 7.25 5.41 -12.23
CA VAL A 310 5.88 5.56 -11.73
C VAL A 310 5.33 4.25 -11.17
N GLU A 311 4.66 4.33 -10.02
CA GLU A 311 3.88 3.25 -9.42
C GLU A 311 2.50 3.76 -9.03
N ILE A 312 1.45 2.99 -9.30
CA ILE A 312 0.06 3.34 -8.99
C ILE A 312 -0.59 2.23 -8.18
N GLU A 313 -1.21 2.58 -7.07
CA GLU A 313 -2.07 1.70 -6.27
C GLU A 313 -3.48 2.28 -6.18
N GLY A 314 -4.45 1.47 -5.76
CA GLY A 314 -5.83 1.94 -5.65
C GLY A 314 -6.73 1.11 -4.76
N VAL A 315 -7.85 1.71 -4.40
CA VAL A 315 -8.94 1.07 -3.65
C VAL A 315 -10.20 1.27 -4.46
N VAL A 316 -10.88 0.17 -4.77
CA VAL A 316 -12.07 0.17 -5.63
C VAL A 316 -13.23 -0.52 -4.93
N ARG A 317 -14.36 0.15 -4.83
CA ARG A 317 -15.61 -0.44 -4.36
C ARG A 317 -16.29 -1.17 -5.51
N LEU A 318 -16.45 -2.48 -5.37
CA LEU A 318 -17.12 -3.35 -6.32
C LEU A 318 -18.65 -3.17 -6.24
N ARG A 319 -19.32 -3.41 -7.37
CA ARG A 319 -20.79 -3.36 -7.49
C ARG A 319 -21.48 -4.58 -6.86
#